data_AF-A0A943BNA8-F1
#
_entry.id   AF-A0A943BNA8-F1
#
_cell.length_a   1.000
_cell.length_b   1.000
_cell.length_c   1.000
_cell.angle_alpha   90.00
_cell.angle_beta   90.00
_cell.angle_gamma   90.00
#
_symmetry.space_group_name_H-M   'P 1'
#
loop_
_entity.id
_entity.type
_entity.pdbx_description
1 polymer ?
#
loop_
_entity_poly.entity_id
_entity_poly.type
_entity_poly.pdbx_seq_one_letter_code
_entity_poly.pdbx_strand_id
1 'polypeptide(L)'
;MRLNDKIQFVSEGKTITCTATFCYLKGKKKPGVFWVDEDFCYWAKKDIPESYKELYKGNQKNLSLLYKPDTVYLEGNNWMERINANWENLRRIDQTQKQTGDILYRYVDFPYADGRSVYQVTKVTQTSVTLTLVTGIGDDWDAFGEVVTMDLELVIDKITKRDRISKFFQ
;
A
#
# COMPACT_ATOMS: atom_id res chain seq x y z
N MET A 1 -11.02 13.42 -3.08
CA MET A 1 -9.66 13.15 -2.59
C MET A 1 -9.59 11.77 -1.97
N ARG A 2 -8.77 10.91 -2.57
CA ARG A 2 -8.33 9.59 -2.11
C ARG A 2 -7.05 9.74 -1.31
N LEU A 3 -6.64 8.64 -0.66
CA LEU A 3 -5.31 8.54 -0.11
C LEU A 3 -4.26 8.70 -1.24
N ASN A 4 -3.14 9.33 -0.91
CA ASN A 4 -1.99 9.70 -1.75
C ASN A 4 -2.28 10.66 -2.91
N ASP A 5 -3.50 11.17 -3.07
CA ASP A 5 -3.75 12.27 -4.01
C ASP A 5 -2.85 13.46 -3.63
N LYS A 6 -2.05 13.97 -4.56
CA LYS A 6 -1.31 15.23 -4.40
C LYS A 6 -2.12 16.34 -5.04
N ILE A 7 -2.45 17.36 -4.27
CA ILE A 7 -3.22 18.50 -4.73
C ILE A 7 -2.49 19.80 -4.40
N GLN A 8 -2.93 20.90 -4.98
CA GLN A 8 -2.39 22.22 -4.75
C GLN A 8 -3.53 23.23 -4.73
N PHE A 9 -3.52 24.14 -3.77
CA PHE A 9 -4.51 25.22 -3.67
C PHE A 9 -3.87 26.47 -3.05
N VAL A 10 -4.54 27.61 -3.17
CA VAL A 10 -4.10 28.87 -2.54
C VAL A 10 -4.88 29.09 -1.26
N SER A 11 -4.20 29.40 -0.17
CA SER A 11 -4.80 29.79 1.11
C SER A 11 -4.01 30.95 1.70
N GLU A 12 -4.71 31.99 2.17
CA GLU A 12 -4.09 33.21 2.75
C GLU A 12 -2.98 33.82 1.88
N GLY A 13 -3.15 33.79 0.56
CA GLY A 13 -2.17 34.29 -0.41
C GLY A 13 -0.94 33.41 -0.62
N LYS A 14 -0.86 32.23 0.00
CA LYS A 14 0.22 31.25 -0.15
C LYS A 14 -0.25 30.04 -0.94
N THR A 15 0.61 29.53 -1.81
CA THR A 15 0.37 28.25 -2.50
C THR A 15 0.69 27.11 -1.56
N ILE A 16 -0.30 26.28 -1.29
CA ILE A 16 -0.21 25.08 -0.46
C ILE A 16 -0.27 23.87 -1.40
N THR A 17 0.78 23.08 -1.44
CA THR A 17 0.76 21.75 -2.04
C THR A 17 0.51 20.76 -0.92
N CYS A 18 -0.45 19.85 -1.05
CA CYS A 18 -0.65 18.80 -0.06
C CYS A 18 -0.83 17.40 -0.63
N THR A 19 -0.26 16.41 0.04
CA THR A 19 -0.50 14.99 -0.26
C THR A 19 -1.51 14.44 0.74
N ALA A 20 -2.62 13.92 0.26
CA ALA A 20 -3.58 13.22 1.09
C ALA A 20 -2.92 12.01 1.74
N THR A 21 -2.68 12.04 3.04
CA THR A 21 -2.09 10.92 3.77
C THR A 21 -2.93 10.62 5.01
N PHE A 22 -2.62 9.51 5.68
CA PHE A 22 -3.15 9.21 7.00
C PHE A 22 -2.42 10.00 8.06
N CYS A 23 -3.16 10.55 9.03
CA CYS A 23 -2.54 10.95 10.27
C CYS A 23 -3.30 10.47 11.48
N TYR A 24 -2.52 9.83 12.33
CA TYR A 24 -2.79 9.67 13.73
C TYR A 24 -2.27 10.92 14.45
N LEU A 25 -3.12 11.94 14.59
CA LEU A 25 -2.99 12.79 15.78
C LEU A 25 -3.37 11.87 16.94
N LYS A 26 -2.39 11.47 17.76
CA LYS A 26 -2.56 10.64 18.98
C LYS A 26 -3.95 10.88 19.58
N GLY A 27 -4.84 9.89 19.44
CA GLY A 27 -6.18 9.90 20.06
C GLY A 27 -7.36 10.48 19.26
N LYS A 28 -7.19 10.94 18.01
CA LYS A 28 -8.33 11.39 17.17
C LYS A 28 -8.48 10.53 15.91
N LYS A 29 -9.50 9.66 15.91
CA LYS A 29 -9.95 8.84 14.78
C LYS A 29 -10.63 9.67 13.66
N LYS A 30 -9.95 10.67 13.10
CA LYS A 30 -10.50 11.44 11.96
C LYS A 30 -9.46 11.55 10.84
N PRO A 31 -9.76 11.08 9.62
CA PRO A 31 -8.87 11.25 8.48
C PRO A 31 -8.81 12.72 8.06
N GLY A 32 -7.61 13.24 7.86
CA GLY A 32 -7.36 14.52 7.18
C GLY A 32 -5.99 14.51 6.52
N VAL A 33 -5.66 15.56 5.77
CA VAL A 33 -4.54 15.56 4.82
C VAL A 33 -3.30 16.24 5.40
N PHE A 34 -2.14 15.60 5.24
CA PHE A 34 -0.84 16.05 5.73
C PHE A 34 0.17 15.91 4.61
N TRP A 35 0.69 17.04 4.15
CA TRP A 35 2.10 17.24 3.77
C TRP A 35 2.14 18.51 2.96
N VAL A 36 2.34 19.64 3.64
CA VAL A 36 2.72 20.88 2.97
C VAL A 36 4.24 20.85 2.83
N ASP A 37 4.76 21.12 1.64
CA ASP A 37 6.20 21.29 1.45
C ASP A 37 6.70 22.23 2.57
N GLU A 38 7.59 21.69 3.42
CA GLU A 38 8.40 22.33 4.47
C GLU A 38 7.96 22.26 5.95
N ASP A 39 6.69 21.98 6.33
CA ASP A 39 6.33 21.80 7.75
C ASP A 39 5.05 20.95 7.99
N PHE A 40 4.94 20.30 9.16
CA PHE A 40 3.79 19.46 9.52
C PHE A 40 2.52 20.31 9.76
N CYS A 41 1.65 20.43 8.74
CA CYS A 41 0.36 21.12 8.83
C CYS A 41 -0.82 20.17 8.54
N TYR A 42 -1.85 20.23 9.39
CA TYR A 42 -3.12 19.51 9.22
C TYR A 42 -4.15 20.38 8.48
N TRP A 43 -4.72 19.83 7.41
CA TRP A 43 -5.90 20.41 6.75
C TRP A 43 -7.05 19.42 6.78
N ALA A 44 -8.17 19.80 7.41
CA ALA A 44 -9.37 19.00 7.33
C ALA A 44 -9.93 19.06 5.90
N LYS A 45 -10.49 17.95 5.41
CA LYS A 45 -11.02 17.87 4.03
C LYS A 45 -12.03 18.98 3.71
N LYS A 46 -12.85 19.38 4.69
CA LYS A 46 -13.85 20.45 4.55
C LYS A 46 -13.25 21.86 4.37
N ASP A 47 -11.98 22.03 4.73
CA ASP A 47 -11.28 23.32 4.68
C ASP A 47 -10.45 23.43 3.38
N ILE A 48 -10.46 22.40 2.53
CA ILE A 48 -9.81 22.40 1.22
C ILE A 48 -10.80 23.00 0.21
N PRO A 49 -10.45 24.09 -0.50
CA PRO A 49 -11.35 24.72 -1.47
C PRO A 49 -11.60 23.78 -2.65
N GLU A 50 -12.83 23.79 -3.18
CA GLU A 50 -13.20 22.94 -4.33
C GLU A 50 -12.38 23.23 -5.59
N SER A 51 -11.83 24.45 -5.70
CA SER A 51 -10.97 24.90 -6.81
C SER A 51 -9.52 24.41 -6.72
N TYR A 52 -9.22 23.37 -5.94
CA TYR A 52 -7.87 22.82 -5.87
C TYR A 52 -7.44 22.24 -7.22
N LYS A 53 -6.15 22.39 -7.54
CA LYS A 53 -5.50 21.73 -8.67
C LYS A 53 -5.00 20.36 -8.25
N GLU A 54 -5.44 19.30 -8.90
CA GLU A 54 -4.89 17.97 -8.67
C GLU A 54 -3.56 17.80 -9.42
N LEU A 55 -2.50 17.45 -8.70
CA LEU A 55 -1.16 17.21 -9.24
C LEU A 55 -0.90 15.73 -9.47
N TYR A 56 -1.45 14.87 -8.61
CA TYR A 56 -1.30 13.42 -8.70
C TYR A 56 -2.53 12.71 -8.13
N LYS A 57 -2.95 11.63 -8.80
CA LYS A 57 -4.05 10.77 -8.38
C LYS A 57 -3.48 9.53 -7.70
N GLY A 58 -3.53 9.48 -6.38
CA GLY A 58 -3.08 8.33 -5.60
C GLY A 58 -4.05 7.16 -5.69
N ASN A 59 -3.55 5.95 -5.40
CA ASN A 59 -4.34 4.71 -5.39
C ASN A 59 -5.23 4.52 -6.65
N GLN A 60 -4.69 4.84 -7.82
CA GLN A 60 -5.37 4.53 -9.08
C GLN A 60 -5.37 3.02 -9.31
N LYS A 61 -6.56 2.47 -9.57
CA LYS A 61 -6.69 1.04 -9.86
C LYS A 61 -6.01 0.74 -11.20
N ASN A 62 -4.98 -0.09 -11.15
CA ASN A 62 -4.32 -0.66 -12.32
C ASN A 62 -4.27 -2.20 -12.17
N LEU A 63 -5.05 -2.89 -13.00
CA LEU A 63 -5.16 -4.35 -12.94
C LEU A 63 -3.86 -5.07 -13.31
N SER A 64 -2.92 -4.44 -14.03
CA SER A 64 -1.62 -5.05 -14.34
C SER A 64 -0.67 -5.11 -13.14
N LEU A 65 -1.01 -4.40 -12.05
CA LEU A 65 -0.28 -4.43 -10.78
C LEU A 65 -0.90 -5.41 -9.78
N LEU A 66 -1.99 -6.09 -10.13
CA LEU A 66 -2.45 -7.23 -9.35
C LEU A 66 -1.53 -8.40 -9.61
N TYR A 67 -0.96 -8.93 -8.53
CA TYR A 67 -0.17 -10.14 -8.59
C TYR A 67 -1.06 -11.29 -9.08
N LYS A 68 -0.49 -12.12 -9.95
CA LYS A 68 -1.06 -13.40 -10.36
C LYS A 68 0.08 -14.41 -10.36
N PRO A 69 -0.09 -15.58 -9.72
CA PRO A 69 0.92 -16.61 -9.79
C PRO A 69 1.06 -17.10 -11.22
N ASP A 70 2.29 -17.32 -11.66
CA ASP A 70 2.51 -18.08 -12.88
C ASP A 70 2.19 -19.55 -12.59
N THR A 71 1.09 -20.04 -13.17
CA THR A 71 0.61 -21.42 -13.02
C THR A 71 1.00 -22.32 -14.19
N VAL A 72 1.75 -21.81 -15.19
CA VAL A 72 2.03 -22.61 -16.40
C VAL A 72 2.90 -23.81 -16.01
N TYR A 73 2.33 -25.01 -16.02
CA TYR A 73 3.06 -26.29 -15.94
C TYR A 73 3.86 -26.49 -17.23
N LEU A 74 4.96 -25.74 -17.40
CA LEU A 74 6.02 -26.14 -18.34
C LEU A 74 6.74 -27.34 -17.74
N GLU A 75 6.54 -28.51 -18.35
CA GLU A 75 7.34 -29.70 -18.10
C GLU A 75 8.83 -29.32 -18.10
N GLY A 76 9.50 -29.47 -16.96
CA GLY A 76 10.94 -29.23 -16.83
C GLY A 76 11.40 -27.98 -16.05
N ASN A 77 10.52 -27.03 -15.71
CA ASN A 77 10.94 -25.89 -14.87
C ASN A 77 11.06 -26.30 -13.39
N ASN A 78 12.21 -26.00 -12.77
CA ASN A 78 12.47 -26.27 -11.36
C ASN A 78 11.46 -25.52 -10.48
N TRP A 79 10.78 -26.24 -9.58
CA TRP A 79 9.82 -25.69 -8.62
C TRP A 79 10.34 -24.43 -7.90
N MET A 80 11.63 -24.45 -7.51
CA MET A 80 12.26 -23.32 -6.83
C MET A 80 12.43 -22.09 -7.72
N GLU A 81 12.74 -22.28 -9.00
CA GLU A 81 12.88 -21.15 -9.96
C GLU A 81 11.55 -20.43 -10.15
N ARG A 82 10.43 -21.17 -10.15
CA ARG A 82 9.09 -20.59 -10.23
C ARG A 82 8.73 -19.78 -9.01
N ILE A 83 8.96 -20.33 -7.82
CA ILE A 83 8.75 -19.61 -6.56
C ILE A 83 9.56 -18.31 -6.55
N ASN A 84 10.82 -18.37 -6.99
CA ASN A 84 11.67 -17.18 -7.06
C ASN A 84 11.13 -16.14 -8.06
N ALA A 85 10.74 -16.55 -9.26
CA ALA A 85 10.14 -15.65 -10.26
C ALA A 85 8.84 -15.00 -9.76
N ASN A 86 7.99 -15.77 -9.09
CA ASN A 86 6.76 -15.27 -8.47
C ASN A 86 7.06 -14.25 -7.35
N TRP A 87 8.04 -14.52 -6.49
CA TRP A 87 8.53 -13.57 -5.49
C TRP A 87 9.09 -12.30 -6.11
N GLU A 88 9.89 -12.41 -7.18
CA GLU A 88 10.47 -11.28 -7.89
C GLU A 88 9.38 -10.39 -8.49
N ASN A 89 8.36 -10.99 -9.13
CA ASN A 89 7.24 -10.23 -9.67
C ASN A 89 6.47 -9.49 -8.58
N LEU A 90 6.15 -10.16 -7.46
CA LEU A 90 5.48 -9.53 -6.31
C LEU A 90 6.31 -8.38 -5.73
N ARG A 91 7.62 -8.59 -5.54
CA ARG A 91 8.54 -7.57 -5.01
C ARG A 91 8.70 -6.39 -5.97
N ARG A 92 8.72 -6.64 -7.28
CA ARG A 92 8.76 -5.58 -8.30
C ARG A 92 7.52 -4.70 -8.20
N ILE A 93 6.33 -5.30 -8.09
CA ILE A 93 5.07 -4.56 -7.88
C ILE A 93 5.15 -3.74 -6.59
N ASP A 94 5.53 -4.36 -5.48
CA ASP A 94 5.66 -3.70 -4.18
C ASP A 94 6.63 -2.51 -4.22
N GLN A 95 7.81 -2.70 -4.80
CA GLN A 95 8.83 -1.67 -4.92
C GLN A 95 8.37 -0.50 -5.81
N THR A 96 7.66 -0.79 -6.90
CA THR A 96 7.08 0.24 -7.78
C THR A 96 6.12 1.14 -6.98
N GLN A 97 5.24 0.53 -6.19
CA GLN A 97 4.28 1.28 -5.37
C GLN A 97 4.95 1.97 -4.18
N LYS A 98 5.99 1.38 -3.60
CA LYS A 98 6.80 2.03 -2.57
C LYS A 98 7.39 3.35 -3.05
N GLN A 99 7.89 3.38 -4.28
CA GLN A 99 8.48 4.58 -4.88
C GLN A 99 7.44 5.69 -5.12
N THR A 100 6.17 5.34 -5.40
CA THR A 100 5.08 6.30 -5.53
C THR A 100 4.44 6.69 -4.21
N GLY A 101 4.79 6.01 -3.11
CA GLY A 101 4.15 6.19 -1.80
C GLY A 101 2.79 5.49 -1.68
N ASP A 102 2.42 4.64 -2.64
CA ASP A 102 1.16 3.92 -2.64
C ASP A 102 1.15 2.67 -1.76
N ILE A 103 0.00 2.47 -1.10
CA ILE A 103 -0.29 1.27 -0.32
C ILE A 103 -1.03 0.23 -1.16
N LEU A 104 -1.85 0.67 -2.12
CA LEU A 104 -2.49 -0.23 -3.07
C LEU A 104 -1.42 -1.06 -3.80
N TYR A 105 -1.68 -2.36 -3.97
CA TYR A 105 -0.78 -3.36 -4.57
C TYR A 105 0.51 -3.70 -3.82
N ARG A 106 0.81 -3.04 -2.69
CA ARG A 106 1.86 -3.51 -1.76
C ARG A 106 1.46 -4.86 -1.17
N TYR A 107 2.44 -5.70 -0.83
CA TYR A 107 2.17 -6.92 -0.07
C TYR A 107 2.39 -6.70 1.43
N VAL A 108 1.80 -7.56 2.24
CA VAL A 108 1.96 -7.63 3.69
C VAL A 108 2.01 -9.09 4.10
N ASP A 109 2.86 -9.42 5.07
CA ASP A 109 2.98 -10.76 5.62
C ASP A 109 2.51 -10.84 7.09
N PHE A 110 2.00 -12.00 7.45
CA PHE A 110 1.58 -12.34 8.79
C PHE A 110 2.23 -13.66 9.19
N PRO A 111 2.92 -13.71 10.35
CA PRO A 111 3.36 -14.98 10.91
C PRO A 111 2.17 -15.92 11.09
N TYR A 112 2.30 -17.15 10.58
CA TYR A 112 1.28 -18.18 10.69
C TYR A 112 1.93 -19.55 10.66
N ALA A 113 1.59 -20.39 11.64
CA ALA A 113 2.28 -21.66 11.90
C ALA A 113 3.82 -21.46 11.99
N ASP A 114 4.59 -22.28 11.29
CA ASP A 114 6.04 -22.20 11.13
C ASP A 114 6.49 -21.27 9.99
N GLY A 115 5.54 -20.68 9.26
CA GLY A 115 5.79 -19.82 8.11
C GLY A 115 5.10 -18.47 8.19
N ARG A 116 4.67 -17.99 7.02
CA ARG A 116 4.00 -16.70 6.84
C ARG A 116 2.93 -16.79 5.77
N SER A 117 1.78 -16.20 6.06
CA SER A 117 0.76 -15.90 5.06
C SER A 117 1.05 -14.54 4.44
N VAL A 118 1.08 -14.48 3.11
CA VAL A 118 1.37 -13.26 2.35
C VAL A 118 0.11 -12.81 1.64
N TYR A 119 -0.22 -11.53 1.75
CA TYR A 119 -1.38 -10.95 1.10
C TYR A 119 -1.00 -9.70 0.32
N GLN A 120 -1.69 -9.43 -0.78
CA GLN A 120 -1.58 -8.18 -1.52
C GLN A 120 -2.75 -7.25 -1.19
N VAL A 121 -2.48 -5.96 -1.03
CA VAL A 121 -3.52 -4.93 -0.91
C VAL A 121 -4.22 -4.74 -2.25
N THR A 122 -5.51 -5.07 -2.34
CA THR A 122 -6.29 -4.99 -3.59
C THR A 122 -7.34 -3.88 -3.57
N LYS A 123 -7.64 -3.32 -2.39
CA LYS A 123 -8.49 -2.14 -2.22
C LYS A 123 -8.06 -1.36 -0.99
N VAL A 124 -8.12 -0.03 -1.08
CA VAL A 124 -7.84 0.89 0.03
C VAL A 124 -9.05 1.80 0.22
N THR A 125 -9.49 1.95 1.46
CA THR A 125 -10.50 2.92 1.88
C THR A 125 -9.90 3.90 2.90
N GLN A 126 -10.75 4.75 3.50
CA GLN A 126 -10.31 5.68 4.53
C GLN A 126 -9.94 5.01 5.86
N THR A 127 -10.34 3.77 6.13
CA THR A 127 -10.03 3.14 7.43
C THR A 127 -9.66 1.68 7.28
N SER A 128 -9.82 1.12 6.10
CA SER A 128 -9.65 -0.30 5.86
C SER A 128 -8.93 -0.57 4.55
N VAL A 129 -8.34 -1.76 4.47
CA VAL A 129 -7.85 -2.34 3.24
C VAL A 129 -8.47 -3.70 3.01
N THR A 130 -8.70 -4.03 1.76
CA THR A 130 -8.98 -5.42 1.35
C THR A 130 -7.65 -6.02 0.91
N LEU A 131 -7.35 -7.17 1.49
CA LEU A 131 -6.18 -7.99 1.24
C LEU A 131 -6.64 -9.25 0.50
N THR A 132 -5.88 -9.66 -0.50
CA THR A 132 -6.09 -10.92 -1.23
C THR A 132 -4.87 -11.80 -1.07
N LEU A 133 -5.08 -13.08 -0.77
CA LEU A 133 -4.02 -14.06 -0.54
C LEU A 133 -3.10 -14.15 -1.76
N VAL A 134 -1.80 -14.17 -1.51
CA VAL A 134 -0.77 -14.42 -2.51
C VAL A 134 -0.40 -15.90 -2.44
N THR A 135 -0.49 -16.57 -3.59
CA THR A 135 -0.15 -18.00 -3.75
C THR A 135 0.96 -18.16 -4.78
N GLY A 136 1.49 -19.37 -4.96
CA GLY A 136 2.59 -19.69 -5.87
C GLY A 136 3.96 -19.21 -5.39
N ILE A 137 4.11 -18.89 -4.11
CA ILE A 137 5.34 -18.32 -3.53
C ILE A 137 5.96 -19.20 -2.44
N GLY A 138 5.48 -20.44 -2.30
CA GLY A 138 5.96 -21.43 -1.34
C GLY A 138 4.81 -22.30 -0.85
N ASP A 139 4.72 -22.48 0.47
CA ASP A 139 3.69 -23.30 1.12
C ASP A 139 2.29 -22.64 1.15
N ASP A 140 2.17 -21.41 0.66
CA ASP A 140 0.90 -20.69 0.46
C ASP A 140 -0.05 -20.73 1.67
N TRP A 141 0.49 -20.38 2.84
CA TRP A 141 -0.27 -20.33 4.09
C TRP A 141 -1.44 -19.36 4.04
N ASP A 142 -2.63 -19.80 4.47
CA ASP A 142 -3.82 -18.96 4.59
C ASP A 142 -4.26 -18.79 6.05
N ALA A 143 -3.96 -17.64 6.64
CA ALA A 143 -4.34 -17.32 8.02
C ALA A 143 -5.76 -16.74 8.15
N PHE A 144 -6.34 -16.19 7.08
CA PHE A 144 -7.53 -15.33 7.15
C PHE A 144 -8.58 -15.57 6.05
N GLY A 145 -8.41 -16.60 5.22
CA GLY A 145 -9.16 -16.79 3.97
C GLY A 145 -8.48 -16.13 2.77
N GLU A 146 -8.93 -16.48 1.56
CA GLU A 146 -8.45 -15.90 0.30
C GLU A 146 -8.58 -14.36 0.23
N VAL A 147 -9.59 -13.80 0.89
CA VAL A 147 -9.84 -12.36 0.93
C VAL A 147 -10.22 -11.95 2.35
N VAL A 148 -9.54 -10.93 2.87
CA VAL A 148 -9.81 -10.38 4.21
C VAL A 148 -9.80 -8.86 4.17
N THR A 149 -10.66 -8.23 4.96
CA THR A 149 -10.62 -6.78 5.18
C THR A 149 -10.03 -6.50 6.55
N MET A 150 -9.02 -5.62 6.60
CA MET A 150 -8.31 -5.26 7.82
C MET A 150 -8.27 -3.75 8.02
N ASP A 151 -8.00 -3.33 9.25
CA ASP A 151 -7.71 -1.94 9.56
C ASP A 151 -6.46 -1.48 8.80
N LEU A 152 -6.55 -0.31 8.18
CA LEU A 152 -5.48 0.23 7.35
C LEU A 152 -4.25 0.63 8.18
N GLU A 153 -4.40 1.10 9.42
CA GLU A 153 -3.26 1.41 10.29
C GLU A 153 -2.43 0.16 10.56
N LEU A 154 -3.10 -0.95 10.89
CA LEU A 154 -2.43 -2.23 11.12
C LEU A 154 -1.59 -2.65 9.92
N VAL A 155 -2.14 -2.51 8.71
CA VAL A 155 -1.45 -2.90 7.48
C VAL A 155 -0.30 -1.95 7.14
N ILE A 156 -0.49 -0.64 7.31
CA ILE A 156 0.58 0.35 7.14
C ILE A 156 1.73 0.08 8.12
N ASP A 157 1.43 -0.18 9.40
CA ASP A 157 2.44 -0.49 10.42
C ASP A 157 3.26 -1.72 10.04
N LYS A 158 2.59 -2.80 9.59
CA LYS A 158 3.27 -4.02 9.12
C LYS A 158 4.16 -3.78 7.91
N ILE A 159 3.65 -3.12 6.87
CA ILE A 159 4.44 -2.77 5.67
C ILE A 159 5.64 -1.90 6.05
N THR A 160 5.44 -0.91 6.92
CA THR A 160 6.49 0.01 7.39
C THR A 160 7.56 -0.74 8.19
N LYS A 161 7.16 -1.64 9.10
CA LYS A 161 8.08 -2.48 9.86
C LYS A 161 8.91 -3.37 8.93
N ARG A 162 8.27 -4.06 7.97
CA ARG A 162 8.95 -4.87 6.95
C ARG A 162 9.95 -4.03 6.15
N ASP A 163 9.54 -2.85 5.69
CA ASP A 163 10.38 -1.93 4.91
C ASP A 163 11.58 -1.42 5.71
N ARG A 164 11.44 -1.21 7.03
CA ARG A 164 12.56 -0.84 7.93
C ARG A 164 13.52 -2.00 8.13
N ILE A 165 13.01 -3.19 8.42
CA ILE A 165 13.81 -4.41 8.61
C ILE A 165 14.65 -4.70 7.37
N SER A 166 14.03 -4.58 6.18
CA SER A 166 14.70 -4.84 4.90
C SER A 166 15.95 -3.96 4.67
N LYS A 167 16.04 -2.77 5.29
CA LYS A 167 17.22 -1.90 5.17
C LYS A 167 18.45 -2.42 5.91
N PHE A 168 18.27 -3.31 6.89
CA PHE A 168 19.38 -3.87 7.68
C PHE A 168 20.02 -5.10 7.03
N PHE A 169 19.38 -5.65 5.99
CA PHE A 169 19.83 -6.84 5.26
C PHE A 169 20.21 -6.52 3.80
N GLN A 170 20.47 -5.24 3.50
CA GLN A 170 21.00 -4.77 2.21
C GLN A 170 22.51 -4.73 2.21
#